data_AF-A0A2E5VVN6-F1
#
_entry.id   AF-A0A2E5VVN6-F1
#
_cell.length_a   1.000
_cell.length_b   1.000
_cell.length_c   1.000
_cell.angle_alpha   90.00
_cell.angle_beta   90.00
_cell.angle_gamma   90.00
#
_symmetry.space_group_name_H-M   'P 1'
#
loop_
_entity.id
_entity.type
_entity.pdbx_description
1 polymer ?
#
loop_
_entity_poly.entity_id
_entity_poly.type
_entity_poly.pdbx_seq_one_letter_code
_entity_poly.pdbx_strand_id
1 'polypeptide(L)'
;KSAIDKGWKVRLCIDPVINIENWESIYTRFFLYLFQNVDSKKIFDLSIGTFRMNKEYFKRIRKRNPKSDIYYSDFSIEKNTVATPKEIRENIMGKLKKELCKYIDSNKILVWE
;
A
#
# COMPACT_ATOMS: atom_id res chain seq x y z
N LYS A 1 0.93 18.44 4.28
CA LYS A 1 1.84 19.39 4.97
C LYS A 1 1.08 20.23 6.00
N SER A 2 0.06 21.02 5.62
CA SER A 2 -0.71 21.87 6.54
C SER A 2 -1.16 21.23 7.87
N ALA A 3 -1.62 19.98 7.89
CA ALA A 3 -1.97 19.30 9.15
C ALA A 3 -0.76 19.11 10.09
N ILE A 4 0.39 18.73 9.53
CA ILE A 4 1.65 18.62 10.28
C ILE A 4 2.06 19.99 10.83
N ASP A 5 1.97 21.03 10.00
CA ASP A 5 2.37 22.38 10.38
C ASP A 5 1.46 22.97 11.47
N LYS A 6 0.20 22.52 11.53
CA LYS A 6 -0.77 22.84 12.60
C LYS A 6 -0.63 21.95 13.84
N GLY A 7 0.38 21.08 13.91
CA GLY A 7 0.67 20.23 15.08
C GLY A 7 -0.15 18.94 15.17
N TRP A 8 -0.90 18.56 14.13
CA TRP A 8 -1.64 17.29 14.13
C TRP A 8 -0.68 16.10 14.00
N LYS A 9 -1.01 15.01 14.70
CA LYS A 9 -0.38 13.69 14.48
C LYS A 9 -0.88 13.13 13.15
N VAL A 10 -0.01 13.06 12.16
CA VAL A 10 -0.35 12.61 10.80
C VAL A 10 0.21 11.21 10.54
N ARG A 11 -0.68 10.27 10.20
CA ARG A 11 -0.35 8.96 9.62
C ARG A 11 -0.36 9.04 8.10
N LEU A 12 0.61 8.41 7.44
CA LEU A 12 0.57 8.18 5.99
C LEU A 12 0.03 6.77 5.72
N CYS A 13 -0.98 6.64 4.86
CA CYS A 13 -1.57 5.34 4.50
C CYS A 13 -1.30 5.02 3.03
N ILE A 14 -0.48 4.00 2.78
CA ILE A 14 -0.20 3.46 1.45
C ILE A 14 -0.95 2.14 1.34
N ASP A 15 -2.24 2.25 1.09
CA ASP A 15 -3.15 1.10 1.01
C ASP A 15 -4.24 1.44 -0.03
N PRO A 16 -4.38 0.67 -1.12
CA PRO A 16 -3.65 -0.55 -1.43
C PRO A 16 -2.34 -0.33 -2.20
N VAL A 17 -1.36 -1.18 -1.91
CA VAL A 17 -0.24 -1.49 -2.78
C VAL A 17 -0.69 -2.52 -3.83
N ILE A 18 -0.44 -2.22 -5.10
CA ILE A 18 -0.89 -3.04 -6.23
C ILE A 18 0.30 -3.76 -6.87
N ASN A 19 0.15 -5.07 -7.11
CA ASN A 19 1.09 -5.86 -7.89
C ASN A 19 0.87 -5.64 -9.39
N ILE A 20 1.50 -4.61 -9.95
CA ILE A 20 1.55 -4.32 -11.39
C ILE A 20 2.97 -4.47 -11.91
N GLU A 21 3.13 -4.50 -13.23
CA GLU A 21 4.45 -4.42 -13.85
C GLU A 21 5.24 -3.22 -13.29
N ASN A 22 6.52 -3.44 -12.99
CA ASN A 22 7.43 -2.42 -12.46
C ASN A 22 7.02 -1.79 -11.11
N TRP A 23 6.13 -2.44 -10.32
CA TRP A 23 5.67 -1.93 -9.03
C TRP A 23 6.83 -1.48 -8.12
N GLU A 24 7.92 -2.24 -8.04
CA GLU A 24 9.07 -1.94 -7.17
C GLU A 24 9.70 -0.59 -7.52
N SER A 25 9.87 -0.31 -8.82
CA SER A 25 10.41 0.97 -9.30
C SER A 25 9.43 2.13 -9.10
N ILE A 26 8.13 1.87 -9.30
CA ILE A 26 7.07 2.87 -9.12
C ILE A 26 7.02 3.31 -7.66
N TYR A 27 6.93 2.37 -6.73
CA TYR A 27 6.85 2.69 -5.30
C TYR A 27 8.16 3.25 -4.75
N THR A 28 9.32 2.78 -5.20
CA THR A 28 10.62 3.39 -4.84
C THR A 28 10.68 4.87 -5.23
N ARG A 29 10.30 5.19 -6.47
CA ARG A 29 10.24 6.59 -6.95
C ARG A 29 9.21 7.42 -6.19
N PHE A 30 8.06 6.83 -5.88
CA PHE A 30 7.03 7.49 -5.09
C PHE A 30 7.52 7.81 -3.66
N PHE A 31 8.21 6.89 -2.99
CA PHE A 31 8.76 7.13 -1.65
C PHE A 31 9.84 8.21 -1.66
N LEU A 32 10.74 8.19 -2.65
CA LEU A 32 11.71 9.26 -2.84
C LEU A 32 11.02 10.63 -2.98
N TYR A 33 10.03 10.72 -3.88
CA TYR A 33 9.26 11.96 -4.07
C TYR A 33 8.53 12.38 -2.78
N LEU A 34 7.90 11.45 -2.08
CA LEU A 34 7.15 11.70 -0.85
C LEU A 34 8.04 12.29 0.24
N PHE A 35 9.20 11.68 0.50
CA PHE A 35 10.10 12.10 1.58
C PHE A 35 11.05 13.25 1.20
N GLN A 36 11.21 13.55 -0.09
CA GLN A 36 11.74 14.86 -0.52
C GLN A 36 10.78 16.01 -0.19
N ASN A 37 9.48 15.72 -0.10
CA ASN A 37 8.45 16.72 0.10
C ASN A 37 7.92 16.78 1.54
N VAL A 38 8.08 15.71 2.32
CA VAL A 38 7.50 15.59 3.65
C VAL A 38 8.59 15.16 4.62
N ASP A 39 8.82 15.98 5.64
CA ASP A 39 9.77 15.67 6.71
C ASP A 39 9.30 14.43 7.50
N SER A 40 10.00 13.31 7.32
CA SER A 40 9.69 12.03 7.94
C SER A 40 9.73 12.08 9.46
N LYS A 41 10.49 13.00 10.06
CA LYS A 41 10.56 13.16 11.52
C LYS A 41 9.23 13.65 12.10
N LYS A 42 8.46 14.41 11.31
CA LYS A 42 7.16 14.96 11.71
C LYS A 42 5.99 14.02 11.44
N ILE A 43 6.21 12.90 10.76
CA ILE A 43 5.21 11.85 10.58
C ILE A 43 5.08 11.04 11.87
N PHE A 44 3.82 10.84 12.29
CA PHE A 44 3.51 10.03 13.46
C PHE A 44 3.86 8.57 13.18
N ASP A 45 3.27 8.01 12.12
CA ASP A 45 3.55 6.68 11.61
C ASP A 45 3.11 6.53 10.13
N LEU A 46 3.41 5.37 9.55
CA LEU A 46 3.05 5.02 8.19
C LEU A 46 2.49 3.60 8.17
N SER A 47 1.32 3.42 7.56
CA SER A 47 0.76 2.09 7.31
C SER A 47 0.85 1.73 5.83
N ILE A 48 1.26 0.50 5.53
CA ILE A 48 1.32 -0.04 4.17
C ILE A 48 0.63 -1.39 4.11
N GLY A 49 -0.14 -1.64 3.05
CA GLY A 49 -0.88 -2.89 2.86
C GLY A 49 -1.18 -3.15 1.40
N THR A 50 -1.30 -4.41 0.99
CA THR A 50 -1.68 -4.77 -0.38
C THR A 50 -3.19 -4.79 -0.58
N PHE A 51 -3.62 -4.88 -1.84
CA PHE A 51 -5.04 -4.95 -2.17
C PHE A 51 -5.77 -6.06 -1.41
N ARG A 52 -6.86 -5.67 -0.75
CA ARG A 52 -7.84 -6.55 -0.12
C ARG A 52 -9.25 -5.94 -0.21
N MET A 53 -10.25 -6.78 -0.42
CA MET A 53 -11.64 -6.35 -0.54
C MET A 53 -12.59 -7.48 -0.17
N ASN A 54 -13.78 -7.16 0.37
CA ASN A 54 -14.81 -8.18 0.54
C ASN A 54 -15.18 -8.84 -0.81
N LYS A 55 -15.31 -10.17 -0.79
CA LYS A 55 -15.60 -11.00 -1.96
C LYS A 55 -16.87 -10.61 -2.71
N GLU A 56 -17.93 -10.23 -2.00
CA GLU A 56 -19.20 -9.85 -2.64
C GLU A 56 -19.14 -8.46 -3.27
N TYR A 57 -18.38 -7.52 -2.69
CA TYR A 57 -18.08 -6.25 -3.36
C TYR A 57 -17.28 -6.49 -4.65
N PHE A 58 -16.23 -7.32 -4.59
CA PHE A 58 -15.39 -7.60 -5.75
C PHE A 58 -16.17 -8.26 -6.89
N LYS A 59 -17.03 -9.25 -6.58
CA LYS A 59 -17.95 -9.86 -7.57
C LYS A 59 -18.86 -8.83 -8.23
N ARG A 60 -19.46 -7.91 -7.44
CA ARG A 60 -20.33 -6.85 -7.99
C ARG A 60 -19.57 -5.93 -8.94
N ILE A 61 -18.31 -5.61 -8.63
CA ILE A 61 -17.45 -4.81 -9.52
C ILE A 61 -17.20 -5.56 -10.82
N ARG A 62 -16.72 -6.82 -10.77
CA ARG A 62 -16.47 -7.63 -11.98
C ARG A 62 -17.71 -7.78 -12.87
N LYS A 63 -18.90 -7.94 -12.29
CA LYS A 63 -20.17 -8.00 -13.04
C LYS A 63 -20.48 -6.73 -13.84
N ARG A 64 -19.96 -5.57 -13.42
CA ARG A 64 -20.09 -4.30 -14.16
C ARG A 64 -19.07 -4.17 -15.30
N ASN A 65 -18.28 -5.22 -15.57
CA ASN A 65 -17.27 -5.29 -16.61
C ASN A 65 -16.33 -4.05 -16.63
N PRO A 66 -15.58 -3.82 -15.54
CA PRO A 66 -14.72 -2.64 -15.42
C PRO A 66 -13.64 -2.68 -16.50
N LYS A 67 -13.27 -1.50 -17.03
CA LYS A 67 -12.20 -1.37 -18.03
C LYS A 67 -10.80 -1.69 -17.49
N SER A 68 -10.63 -1.77 -16.17
CA SER A 68 -9.32 -2.00 -15.54
C SER A 68 -9.03 -3.49 -15.41
N ASP A 69 -7.90 -3.92 -15.97
CA ASP A 69 -7.44 -5.31 -15.96
C ASP A 69 -7.09 -5.80 -14.55
N ILE A 70 -6.89 -4.89 -13.58
CA ILE A 70 -6.60 -5.24 -12.17
C ILE A 70 -7.73 -6.12 -11.60
N TYR A 71 -8.98 -5.92 -12.00
CA TYR A 71 -10.11 -6.74 -11.53
C TYR A 71 -10.14 -8.17 -12.09
N TYR A 72 -9.25 -8.45 -13.03
CA TYR A 72 -9.07 -9.76 -13.67
C TYR A 72 -7.71 -10.38 -13.32
N SER A 73 -6.93 -9.75 -12.43
CA SER A 73 -5.69 -10.30 -11.91
C SER A 73 -5.93 -11.52 -10.99
N ASP A 74 -4.87 -12.30 -10.81
CA ASP A 74 -4.87 -13.49 -9.97
C ASP A 74 -4.85 -13.11 -8.47
N PHE A 75 -6.05 -12.95 -7.90
CA PHE A 75 -6.24 -12.76 -6.47
C PHE A 75 -6.53 -14.07 -5.74
N SER A 76 -6.09 -14.16 -4.48
CA SER A 76 -6.51 -15.21 -3.55
C SER A 76 -7.88 -14.87 -2.95
N ILE A 77 -8.64 -15.91 -2.59
CA ILE A 77 -9.85 -15.77 -1.77
C ILE A 77 -9.56 -16.36 -0.40
N GLU A 78 -9.45 -15.48 0.59
CA GLU A 78 -9.19 -15.81 2.00
C GLU A 78 -10.48 -15.56 2.79
N LYS A 79 -11.22 -16.64 3.09
CA LYS A 79 -12.58 -16.57 3.68
C LYS A 79 -13.53 -15.69 2.84
N ASN A 80 -13.86 -14.50 3.34
CA ASN A 80 -14.74 -13.53 2.69
C ASN A 80 -13.99 -12.34 2.06
N THR A 81 -12.67 -12.45 1.93
CA THR A 81 -11.80 -11.39 1.40
C THR A 81 -11.11 -11.87 0.12
N VAL A 82 -11.20 -11.07 -0.94
CA VAL A 82 -10.33 -11.16 -2.12
C VAL A 82 -9.08 -10.37 -1.78
N ALA A 83 -7.90 -10.99 -1.87
CA ALA A 83 -6.64 -10.38 -1.48
C ALA A 83 -5.54 -10.67 -2.52
N THR A 84 -4.48 -9.87 -2.48
CA THR A 84 -3.23 -10.21 -3.19
C THR A 84 -2.70 -11.54 -2.64
N PRO A 85 -2.33 -12.52 -3.48
CA PRO A 85 -1.85 -13.83 -3.01
C PRO A 85 -0.74 -13.71 -1.97
N LYS A 86 -0.75 -14.58 -0.96
CA LYS A 86 0.11 -14.48 0.23
C LYS A 86 1.59 -14.32 -0.10
N GLU A 87 2.15 -15.18 -0.97
CA GLU A 87 3.57 -15.12 -1.35
C GLU A 87 3.93 -13.80 -2.04
N ILE A 88 3.05 -13.32 -2.93
CA ILE A 88 3.21 -12.03 -3.60
C ILE A 88 3.15 -10.89 -2.58
N ARG A 89 2.18 -10.95 -1.65
CA ARG A 89 2.00 -9.98 -0.58
C ARG A 89 3.24 -9.89 0.31
N GLU A 90 3.77 -11.01 0.77
CA GLU A 90 4.99 -11.08 1.58
C GLU A 90 6.20 -10.50 0.83
N ASN A 91 6.40 -10.87 -0.44
CA ASN A 91 7.48 -10.34 -1.27
C ASN A 91 7.40 -8.81 -1.45
N ILE A 92 6.23 -8.29 -1.82
CA ILE A 92 6.02 -6.86 -2.02
C ILE A 92 6.22 -6.10 -0.72
N MET A 93 5.55 -6.52 0.37
CA MET A 93 5.64 -5.83 1.65
C MET A 93 7.05 -5.86 2.22
N GLY A 94 7.78 -6.98 2.10
CA GLY A 94 9.17 -7.07 2.55
C GLY A 94 10.08 -6.08 1.83
N LYS A 95 9.99 -6.01 0.50
CA LYS A 95 10.78 -5.07 -0.32
C LYS A 95 10.42 -3.61 -0.03
N LEU A 96 9.12 -3.27 0.01
CA LEU A 96 8.69 -1.90 0.26
C LEU A 96 8.98 -1.44 1.70
N LYS A 97 8.86 -2.32 2.70
CA LYS A 97 9.29 -2.01 4.08
C LYS A 97 10.78 -1.69 4.11
N LYS A 98 11.62 -2.51 3.45
CA LYS A 98 13.07 -2.27 3.37
C LYS A 98 13.38 -0.93 2.70
N GLU A 99 12.66 -0.56 1.64
CA GLU A 99 12.82 0.74 0.99
C GLU A 99 12.40 1.90 1.90
N LEU A 100 11.25 1.78 2.57
CA LEU A 100 10.75 2.81 3.49
C LEU A 100 11.68 3.07 4.68
N CYS A 101 12.37 2.04 5.18
CA CYS A 101 13.36 2.18 6.25
C CYS A 101 14.52 3.14 5.91
N LYS A 102 14.72 3.49 4.63
CA LYS A 102 15.70 4.53 4.23
C LYS A 102 15.24 5.94 4.58
N TYR A 103 13.95 6.16 4.81
CA TYR A 103 13.35 7.48 4.97
C TYR A 103 12.68 7.70 6.32
N ILE A 104 12.08 6.66 6.92
CA ILE A 104 11.38 6.72 8.20
C ILE A 104 11.80 5.56 9.11
N ASP A 105 11.81 5.79 10.42
CA ASP A 105 12.15 4.76 11.41
C ASP A 105 11.23 3.54 11.25
N SER A 106 11.83 2.35 11.25
CA SER A 106 11.15 1.07 11.11
C SER A 106 10.06 0.83 12.17
N ASN A 107 10.21 1.39 13.37
CA ASN A 107 9.20 1.28 14.45
C ASN A 107 7.90 2.06 14.12
N LYS A 108 7.95 3.00 13.17
CA LYS A 108 6.81 3.77 12.69
C LYS A 108 6.13 3.13 11.49
N ILE A 109 6.65 2.01 10.97
CA ILE A 109 6.09 1.34 9.79
C ILE A 109 5.20 0.18 10.23
N LEU A 110 3.90 0.34 10.01
CA LEU A 110 2.88 -0.68 10.23
C LEU A 110 2.61 -1.41 8.91
N VAL A 111 2.95 -2.68 8.84
CA VAL A 111 2.66 -3.53 7.67
C VAL A 111 1.38 -4.31 7.95
N TRP A 112 0.42 -4.22 7.04
CA TRP A 112 -0.76 -5.07 7.05
C TRP A 112 -0.49 -6.37 6.33
N GLU A 113 -0.66 -7.47 7.07
CA GLU A 113 -0.60 -8.86 6.58
C GLU A 113 -1.93 -9.35 6.00
#